data_AF-A0A521RI86-F1
#
_entry.id   AF-A0A521RI86-F1
#
_cell.length_a   1.000
_cell.length_b   1.000
_cell.length_c   1.000
_cell.angle_alpha   90.00
_cell.angle_beta   90.00
_cell.angle_gamma   90.00
#
_symmetry.space_group_name_H-M   'P 1'
#
loop_
_entity.id
_entity.type
_entity.pdbx_description
1 polymer ?
#
loop_
_entity_poly.entity_id
_entity_poly.type
_entity_poly.pdbx_seq_one_letter_code
_entity_poly.pdbx_strand_id
1 'polypeptide(L)'
;LIDRDGKEHELTRGWLRASQRRLRGLSEPWEPVLAHEEREPLEPGKIYELRIPIVPTGRLFRGGERIAIRIKGADDEPPLTSLQALARNHLRRPRPACITIHHDESRPSRLDLPITRGNLIGTFFSGGDVSSFGLSR
;
A
#
# COMPACT_ATOMS: atom_id res chain seq x y z
N LEU A 1 8.12 -4.25 -7.40
CA LEU A 1 8.59 -3.98 -8.78
C LEU A 1 9.21 -5.25 -9.29
N ILE A 2 8.88 -5.63 -10.51
CA ILE A 2 9.64 -6.63 -11.25
C ILE A 2 10.41 -5.85 -12.31
N ASP A 3 11.73 -5.89 -12.26
CA ASP A 3 12.57 -5.23 -13.26
C ASP A 3 12.55 -5.99 -14.60
N ARG A 4 13.28 -5.49 -15.59
CA ARG A 4 13.33 -6.05 -16.95
C ARG A 4 13.92 -7.46 -16.99
N ASP A 5 14.77 -7.79 -16.02
CA ASP A 5 15.41 -9.09 -15.89
C ASP A 5 14.53 -10.08 -15.09
N GLY A 6 13.33 -9.64 -14.66
CA GLY A 6 12.40 -10.44 -13.89
C GLY A 6 12.70 -10.46 -12.39
N LYS A 7 13.66 -9.66 -11.91
CA LYS A 7 14.02 -9.63 -10.49
C LYS A 7 13.04 -8.76 -9.71
N GLU A 8 12.64 -9.28 -8.55
CA GLU A 8 11.73 -8.60 -7.64
C GLU A 8 12.47 -7.62 -6.73
N HIS A 9 11.96 -6.40 -6.67
CA HIS A 9 12.41 -5.34 -5.78
C HIS A 9 11.22 -4.76 -5.01
N GLU A 10 11.38 -4.63 -3.71
CA GLU A 10 10.41 -3.94 -2.88
C GLU A 10 10.45 -2.43 -3.15
N LEU A 11 9.29 -1.85 -3.45
CA LEU A 11 9.16 -0.40 -3.67
C LEU A 11 8.64 0.32 -2.43
N THR A 12 7.57 -0.23 -1.88
CA THR A 12 6.88 0.27 -0.70
C THR A 12 6.05 -0.87 -0.12
N ARG A 13 5.45 -0.61 1.03
CA ARG A 13 4.62 -1.54 1.79
C ARG A 13 3.63 -0.77 2.64
N GLY A 14 2.66 -1.50 3.17
CA GLY A 14 1.68 -0.99 4.10
C GLY A 14 1.27 -2.09 5.05
N TRP A 15 0.71 -1.68 6.18
CA TRP A 15 0.34 -2.60 7.24
C TRP A 15 -1.04 -2.24 7.77
N LEU A 16 -1.80 -3.28 8.08
CA LEU A 16 -3.04 -3.13 8.80
C LEU A 16 -3.26 -4.34 9.68
N ARG A 17 -3.43 -4.10 10.98
CA ARG A 17 -4.09 -5.07 11.85
C ARG A 17 -5.58 -4.97 11.57
N ALA A 18 -6.20 -5.98 10.97
CA ALA A 18 -7.59 -5.88 10.52
C ALA A 18 -8.62 -5.58 11.64
N SER A 19 -8.30 -5.87 12.90
CA SER A 19 -9.13 -5.43 14.04
C SER A 19 -9.02 -3.94 14.39
N GLN A 20 -8.23 -3.19 13.63
CA GLN A 20 -7.96 -1.75 13.74
C GLN A 20 -8.36 -1.04 12.44
N ARG A 21 -9.27 -1.64 11.65
CA ARG A 21 -9.68 -1.19 10.31
C ARG A 21 -10.55 0.08 10.29
N ARG A 22 -11.03 0.55 11.44
CA ARG A 22 -11.90 1.73 11.51
C ARG A 22 -11.19 2.94 10.91
N LEU A 23 -11.88 3.64 10.02
CA LEU A 23 -11.41 4.86 9.38
C LEU A 23 -11.91 6.09 10.14
N ARG A 24 -11.15 7.18 10.10
CA ARG A 24 -11.61 8.52 10.50
C ARG A 24 -12.48 9.12 9.38
N GLY A 25 -13.39 10.03 9.73
CA GLY A 25 -14.25 10.72 8.76
C GLY A 25 -13.52 11.56 7.71
N LEU A 26 -12.24 11.87 7.93
CA LEU A 26 -11.35 12.59 6.99
C LEU A 26 -10.66 11.66 5.99
N SER A 27 -11.00 10.37 5.93
CA SER A 27 -10.31 9.42 5.06
C SER A 27 -10.77 9.56 3.61
N GLU A 28 -9.80 9.76 2.72
CA GLU A 28 -10.04 9.71 1.27
C GLU A 28 -9.88 8.26 0.76
N PRO A 29 -10.43 7.93 -0.43
CA PRO A 29 -10.24 6.61 -1.03
C PRO A 29 -8.77 6.22 -1.21
N TRP A 30 -7.91 7.16 -1.60
CA TRP A 30 -6.47 6.95 -1.83
C TRP A 30 -5.59 7.23 -0.60
N GLU A 31 -6.17 7.77 0.48
CA GLU A 31 -5.47 8.13 1.72
C GLU A 31 -6.30 7.67 2.93
N PRO A 32 -6.33 6.35 3.23
CA PRO A 32 -7.09 5.85 4.35
C PRO A 32 -6.45 6.26 5.68
N VAL A 33 -7.18 7.02 6.49
CA VAL A 33 -6.74 7.44 7.82
C VAL A 33 -7.38 6.55 8.88
N LEU A 34 -6.59 5.65 9.47
CA LEU A 34 -7.06 4.73 10.50
C LEU A 34 -7.31 5.47 11.83
N ALA A 35 -8.44 5.18 12.48
CA ALA A 35 -8.83 5.84 13.72
C ALA A 35 -7.99 5.40 14.92
N HIS A 36 -7.72 4.09 15.03
CA HIS A 36 -7.00 3.47 16.15
C HIS A 36 -7.57 3.73 17.55
N GLU A 37 -8.88 4.01 17.63
CA GLU A 37 -9.56 4.34 18.89
C GLU A 37 -10.02 3.11 19.66
N GLU A 38 -10.44 2.06 18.95
CA GLU A 38 -10.85 0.81 19.57
C GLU A 38 -10.52 -0.40 18.70
N ARG A 39 -10.52 -1.57 19.34
CA ARG A 39 -10.29 -2.83 18.65
C ARG A 39 -11.63 -3.48 18.32
N GLU A 40 -11.84 -3.76 17.04
CA GLU A 40 -13.00 -4.49 16.52
C GLU A 40 -12.58 -5.89 16.05
N PRO A 41 -12.71 -6.95 16.88
CA PRO A 41 -12.33 -8.30 16.48
C PRO A 41 -13.02 -8.75 15.19
N LEU A 42 -12.31 -9.55 14.39
CA LEU A 42 -12.89 -10.19 13.21
C LEU A 42 -13.62 -11.48 13.60
N GLU A 43 -14.78 -11.70 13.01
CA GLU A 43 -15.52 -12.95 13.09
C GLU A 43 -15.01 -13.93 12.02
N PRO A 44 -14.63 -15.18 12.35
CA PRO A 44 -14.23 -16.17 11.36
C PRO A 44 -15.31 -16.39 10.29
N GLY A 45 -14.91 -16.44 9.02
CA GLY A 45 -15.81 -16.65 7.88
C GLY A 45 -16.58 -15.41 7.40
N LYS A 46 -16.61 -14.33 8.20
CA LYS A 46 -17.20 -13.05 7.77
C LYS A 46 -16.22 -12.28 6.88
N ILE A 47 -16.73 -11.72 5.80
CA ILE A 47 -15.95 -10.94 4.83
C ILE A 47 -15.91 -9.48 5.28
N TYR A 48 -14.74 -8.87 5.21
CA TYR A 48 -14.53 -7.46 5.55
C TYR A 48 -13.80 -6.76 4.41
N GLU A 49 -14.26 -5.56 4.06
CA GLU A 49 -13.45 -4.63 3.26
C GLU A 49 -12.39 -4.00 4.17
N LEU A 50 -11.14 -3.98 3.69
CA LEU A 50 -10.00 -3.44 4.42
C LEU A 50 -9.30 -2.40 3.55
N ARG A 51 -9.15 -1.18 4.07
CA ARG A 51 -8.32 -0.14 3.45
C ARG A 51 -6.96 -0.10 4.11
N ILE A 52 -5.93 -0.54 3.39
CA ILE A 52 -4.57 -0.65 3.89
C ILE A 52 -3.80 0.59 3.44
N PRO A 53 -3.36 1.47 4.36
CA PRO A 53 -2.49 2.58 3.98
C PRO A 53 -1.14 2.03 3.52
N ILE A 54 -0.73 2.41 2.32
CA ILE A 54 0.59 2.10 1.76
C ILE A 54 1.48 3.33 1.97
N VAL A 55 2.73 3.12 2.41
CA VAL A 55 3.69 4.21 2.58
C VAL A 55 3.88 4.94 1.25
N PRO A 56 3.75 6.27 1.19
CA PRO A 56 3.90 7.03 -0.04
C PRO A 56 5.24 6.74 -0.73
N THR A 57 5.19 6.49 -2.04
CA THR A 57 6.37 6.25 -2.86
C THR A 57 6.17 6.85 -4.25
N GLY A 58 7.26 7.32 -4.86
CA GLY A 58 7.26 7.85 -6.21
C GLY A 58 8.33 7.15 -7.04
N ARG A 59 7.95 6.60 -8.18
CA ARG A 59 8.89 6.02 -9.15
C ARG A 59 8.37 6.17 -10.57
N LEU A 60 9.29 6.52 -11.47
CA LEU A 60 9.06 6.38 -12.90
C LEU A 60 9.28 4.92 -13.31
N PHE A 61 8.23 4.25 -13.77
CA PHE A 61 8.32 2.92 -14.36
C PHE A 61 8.69 3.03 -15.83
N ARG A 62 9.72 2.29 -16.25
CA ARG A 62 10.15 2.22 -17.65
C ARG A 62 9.43 1.07 -18.35
N GLY A 63 9.32 1.17 -19.68
CA GLY A 63 8.84 0.05 -20.50
C GLY A 63 9.62 -1.23 -20.17
N GLY A 64 8.89 -2.34 -20.02
CA GLY A 64 9.41 -3.66 -19.63
C GLY A 64 9.42 -3.95 -18.13
N GLU A 65 9.25 -2.94 -17.26
CA GLU A 65 9.07 -3.14 -15.83
C GLU A 65 7.60 -3.47 -15.49
N ARG A 66 7.36 -4.18 -14.38
CA ARG A 66 6.00 -4.53 -13.91
C ARG A 66 5.76 -4.12 -12.46
N ILE A 67 4.53 -3.70 -12.17
CA ILE A 67 4.04 -3.51 -10.80
C ILE A 67 3.52 -4.86 -10.32
N ALA A 68 3.90 -5.23 -9.10
CA ALA A 68 3.45 -6.45 -8.44
C ALA A 68 3.11 -6.14 -6.99
N ILE A 69 2.10 -6.83 -6.47
CA ILE A 69 1.64 -6.72 -5.08
C ILE A 69 1.86 -8.07 -4.43
N ARG A 70 2.38 -8.03 -3.20
CA ARG A 70 2.52 -9.21 -2.35
C ARG A 70 1.75 -8.98 -1.06
N ILE A 71 0.84 -9.89 -0.74
CA ILE A 71 -0.01 -9.81 0.45
C ILE A 71 0.40 -10.94 1.39
N LYS A 72 0.80 -10.59 2.61
CA LYS A 72 1.35 -11.54 3.61
C LYS A 72 0.88 -11.20 5.02
N GLY A 73 0.93 -12.20 5.90
CA GLY A 73 0.64 -12.04 7.32
C GLY A 73 1.85 -11.62 8.18
N ALA A 74 3.05 -11.57 7.59
CA ALA A 74 4.29 -11.16 8.24
C ALA A 74 5.35 -10.74 7.22
N ASP A 75 6.23 -9.82 7.64
CA ASP A 75 7.43 -9.38 6.92
C ASP A 75 8.64 -10.23 7.33
N ASP A 76 8.84 -11.38 6.70
CA ASP A 76 9.89 -12.34 7.02
C ASP A 76 11.02 -12.40 5.97
N GLU A 77 11.05 -11.44 5.04
CA GLU A 77 12.12 -11.37 4.07
C GLU A 77 13.44 -10.91 4.71
N PRO A 78 14.59 -11.45 4.26
CA PRO A 78 15.88 -10.97 4.69
C PRO A 78 16.02 -9.47 4.37
N PRO A 79 16.39 -8.62 5.35
CA PRO A 79 16.64 -7.21 5.08
C PRO A 79 17.89 -7.07 4.20
N LEU A 80 17.82 -6.23 3.17
CA LEU A 80 18.98 -5.92 2.33
C LEU A 80 19.85 -4.81 2.93
N THR A 81 19.30 -4.03 3.87
CA THR A 81 19.97 -2.91 4.53
C THR A 81 19.61 -2.87 6.01
N SER A 82 20.45 -2.22 6.83
CA SER A 82 20.17 -2.02 8.26
C SER A 82 18.88 -1.21 8.49
N LEU A 83 18.56 -0.27 7.59
CA LEU A 83 17.31 0.48 7.66
C LEU A 83 16.10 -0.43 7.42
N GLN A 84 16.18 -1.35 6.45
CA GLN A 84 15.13 -2.34 6.24
C GLN A 84 14.99 -3.27 7.44
N ALA A 85 16.10 -3.65 8.09
CA ALA A 85 16.05 -4.49 9.28
C ALA A 85 15.27 -3.82 10.42
N LEU A 86 15.49 -2.52 10.65
CA LEU A 86 14.75 -1.74 11.65
C LEU A 86 13.27 -1.56 11.29
N ALA A 87 12.99 -1.28 10.01
CA ALA A 87 11.64 -1.04 9.52
C ALA A 87 10.74 -2.28 9.45
N ARG A 88 11.32 -3.50 9.57
CA ARG A 88 10.60 -4.78 9.51
C ARG A 88 10.19 -5.33 10.88
N ASN A 89 10.44 -4.59 11.95
CA ASN A 89 10.17 -5.08 13.30
C ASN A 89 8.67 -5.08 13.59
N HIS A 90 8.05 -6.25 13.61
CA HIS A 90 6.64 -6.45 13.94
C HIS A 90 6.44 -7.78 14.67
N LEU A 91 5.38 -7.87 15.47
CA LEU A 91 5.01 -9.12 16.13
C LEU A 91 4.28 -10.03 15.13
N ARG A 92 4.89 -11.18 14.81
CA ARG A 92 4.25 -12.23 14.02
C ARG A 92 3.26 -13.03 14.86
N ARG A 93 2.16 -13.45 14.24
CA ARG A 93 1.24 -14.41 14.87
C ARG A 93 1.94 -15.78 14.95
N PRO A 94 2.07 -16.40 16.14
CA PRO A 94 2.76 -17.69 16.26
C PRO A 94 1.86 -18.88 15.86
N ARG A 95 0.55 -18.65 15.70
CA ARG A 95 -0.43 -19.65 15.29
C ARG A 95 -0.78 -19.47 13.81
N PRO A 96 -0.87 -20.56 13.03
CA PRO A 96 -1.36 -20.50 11.65
C PRO A 96 -2.73 -19.81 11.56
N ALA A 97 -2.95 -19.12 10.44
CA ALA A 97 -4.24 -18.55 10.09
C ALA A 97 -4.48 -18.78 8.61
N CYS A 98 -5.68 -19.23 8.25
CA CYS A 98 -6.13 -19.22 6.87
C CYS A 98 -6.67 -17.81 6.58
N ILE A 99 -6.10 -17.15 5.57
CA ILE A 99 -6.52 -15.82 5.11
C ILE A 99 -7.00 -15.99 3.68
N THR A 100 -8.26 -15.66 3.42
CA THR A 100 -8.85 -15.67 2.08
C THR A 100 -8.95 -14.24 1.58
N ILE A 101 -8.46 -13.99 0.36
CA ILE A 101 -8.59 -12.70 -0.33
C ILE A 101 -9.68 -12.88 -1.37
N HIS A 102 -10.79 -12.15 -1.20
CA HIS A 102 -11.88 -12.16 -2.16
C HIS A 102 -11.62 -11.11 -3.25
N HIS A 103 -11.71 -11.50 -4.50
CA HIS A 103 -11.67 -10.59 -5.64
C HIS A 103 -12.61 -11.12 -6.73
N ASP A 104 -13.65 -10.36 -7.00
CA ASP A 104 -14.60 -10.57 -8.10
C ASP A 104 -15.32 -9.26 -8.41
N GLU A 105 -16.28 -9.30 -9.34
CA GLU A 105 -17.06 -8.13 -9.75
C GLU A 105 -17.84 -7.48 -8.59
N SER A 106 -18.38 -8.27 -7.66
CA SER A 106 -19.08 -7.78 -6.47
C SER A 106 -18.13 -7.34 -5.35
N ARG A 107 -16.88 -7.80 -5.37
CA ARG A 107 -15.84 -7.54 -4.36
C ARG A 107 -14.53 -7.13 -5.05
N PRO A 108 -14.47 -5.93 -5.65
CA PRO A 108 -13.35 -5.52 -6.48
C PRO A 108 -12.15 -5.08 -5.63
N SER A 109 -11.47 -6.03 -4.99
CA SER A 109 -10.18 -5.80 -4.33
C SER A 109 -9.21 -5.19 -5.34
N ARG A 110 -8.66 -4.01 -5.04
CA ARG A 110 -7.87 -3.23 -5.98
C ARG A 110 -6.70 -2.53 -5.27
N LEU A 111 -5.75 -2.06 -6.07
CA LEU A 111 -4.71 -1.12 -5.64
C LEU A 111 -4.95 0.21 -6.34
N ASP A 112 -5.17 1.25 -5.54
CA ASP A 112 -5.29 2.61 -6.05
C ASP A 112 -3.88 3.17 -6.32
N LEU A 113 -3.59 3.46 -7.59
CA LEU A 113 -2.29 3.94 -8.06
C LEU A 113 -2.41 5.39 -8.57
N PRO A 114 -1.74 6.37 -7.94
CA PRO A 114 -1.73 7.75 -8.42
C PRO A 114 -0.77 7.89 -9.61
N ILE A 115 -1.24 7.50 -10.80
CA ILE A 115 -0.45 7.62 -12.04
C ILE A 115 -0.41 9.09 -12.43
N THR A 116 0.75 9.73 -12.27
CA THR A 116 0.98 11.11 -12.73
C THR A 116 1.85 11.12 -13.98
N ARG A 117 1.86 12.25 -14.71
CA ARG A 117 2.82 12.50 -15.79
C ARG A 117 4.28 12.67 -15.28
N GLY A 118 4.49 12.53 -13.97
CA GLY A 118 5.72 12.84 -13.24
C GLY A 118 5.48 13.97 -12.23
N ASN A 119 6.07 13.86 -11.04
CA ASN A 119 6.12 14.93 -10.03
C ASN A 119 7.57 15.35 -9.84
N LEU A 120 7.81 16.66 -9.65
CA LEU A 120 9.07 17.16 -9.10
C LEU A 120 9.05 16.96 -7.57
N ILE A 121 10.02 16.23 -7.03
CA ILE A 121 10.16 16.02 -5.58
C ILE A 121 10.27 17.40 -4.90
N GLY A 122 9.33 17.70 -3.99
CA GLY A 122 9.21 19.02 -3.34
C GLY A 122 7.96 19.82 -3.74
N THR A 123 7.12 19.30 -4.64
CA THR A 123 5.86 19.95 -5.03
C THR A 123 4.66 19.03 -4.77
N PHE A 124 3.61 19.55 -4.14
CA PHE A 124 2.35 18.85 -3.83
C PHE A 124 1.43 18.70 -5.06
N PHE A 125 1.99 18.69 -6.28
CA PHE A 125 1.20 18.63 -7.51
C PHE A 125 1.16 17.20 -8.05
N SER A 126 0.14 16.43 -7.65
CA SER A 126 -0.31 15.25 -8.39
C SER A 126 -1.59 15.61 -9.14
N GLY A 127 -1.53 15.69 -10.48
CA GLY A 127 -2.72 16.04 -11.26
C GLY A 127 -2.48 16.37 -12.73
N GLY A 128 -1.25 16.66 -13.15
CA GLY A 128 -0.95 16.87 -14.57
C GLY A 128 -1.50 18.14 -15.19
N ASP A 129 -2.14 19.02 -14.42
CA ASP A 129 -2.38 20.42 -14.78
C ASP A 129 -1.48 21.34 -13.94
N VAL A 130 -0.50 21.94 -14.61
CA VAL A 130 0.47 22.89 -14.04
C VAL A 130 0.19 24.32 -14.51
N SER A 131 -0.89 24.54 -15.27
CA SER A 131 -1.20 25.82 -15.92
C SER A 131 -1.58 26.92 -14.91
N SER A 132 -2.18 26.55 -13.79
CA SER A 132 -2.62 27.49 -12.74
C SER A 132 -1.48 28.12 -11.91
N PHE A 133 -0.23 27.66 -12.08
CA PHE A 133 0.91 28.10 -11.26
C PHE A 133 2.00 28.85 -12.03
N GLY A 134 1.78 29.19 -13.31
CA GLY A 134 2.73 29.99 -14.11
C GLY A 134 4.07 29.30 -14.38
N LEU A 135 4.17 27.98 -14.15
CA LEU A 135 5.38 27.17 -14.28
C LEU A 135 5.51 26.48 -15.66
N SER A 136 4.57 26.71 -16.59
CA SER A 136 4.73 26.26 -17.97
C SER A 136 5.58 27.26 -18.76
N ARG A 137 6.83 26.91 -19.03
CA ARG A 137 7.56 27.37 -20.22
C ARG A 137 7.97 26.15 -21.03
#